data_AF-A0A0M0LM70-F1
#
_entry.id   AF-A0A0M0LM70-F1
#
_cell.length_a   1.000
_cell.length_b   1.000
_cell.length_c   1.000
_cell.angle_alpha   90.00
_cell.angle_beta   90.00
_cell.angle_gamma   90.00
#
_symmetry.space_group_name_H-M   'P 1'
#
loop_
_entity.id
_entity.type
_entity.pdbx_description
1 polymer ?
#
loop_
_entity_poly.entity_id
_entity_poly.type
_entity_poly.pdbx_seq_one_letter_code
_entity_poly.pdbx_strand_id
1 'polypeptide(L)'
;MSTLLSSKNENLLNYINRFLEETRGLSLFEAFEWIFKAFENPIIISSNNYFLAPHSVLENPNTHILRGNNLYQLTELKFNKVNNHFMEHEMISLFKMDDIPEKGSNQIENIPLTKNDFAIFMRTWIALECLAYDKKLLSNRYSGKLPIIQYQMVKGQFSEAIIKIYSIINNYINGNTTLENKSFNVFIHNEIDDCMNTLINLTGGHGVLTETVSRKIYLSFVIKNLFVESE
;
A
#
# COMPACT_ATOMS: atom_id res chain seq x y z
N MET A 1 -19.22 25.45 -6.90
CA MET A 1 -19.41 24.90 -5.55
C MET A 1 -19.68 23.41 -5.69
N SER A 2 -18.62 22.61 -5.81
CA SER A 2 -18.70 21.16 -5.70
C SER A 2 -18.61 20.80 -4.22
N THR A 3 -19.60 20.07 -3.74
CA THR A 3 -19.66 19.49 -2.40
C THR A 3 -18.56 18.44 -2.25
N LEU A 4 -17.41 18.85 -1.70
CA LEU A 4 -16.19 18.04 -1.49
C LEU A 4 -16.31 17.04 -0.32
N LEU A 5 -17.52 16.65 0.06
CA LEU A 5 -17.82 15.88 1.27
C LEU A 5 -19.11 15.07 1.08
N SER A 6 -19.06 13.95 0.34
CA SER A 6 -20.26 13.08 0.26
C SER A 6 -20.04 11.58 0.15
N SER A 7 -18.97 11.03 0.71
CA SER A 7 -19.08 9.67 1.28
C SER A 7 -19.07 9.79 2.81
N LYS A 8 -20.27 9.98 3.36
CA LYS A 8 -20.55 9.80 4.79
C LYS A 8 -19.90 8.52 5.30
N ASN A 9 -19.18 8.60 6.42
CA ASN A 9 -19.00 7.55 7.43
C ASN A 9 -18.99 6.10 6.89
N GLU A 10 -18.19 5.79 5.88
CA GLU A 10 -17.94 4.40 5.56
C GLU A 10 -17.02 3.86 6.67
N ASN A 11 -17.49 2.87 7.43
CA ASN A 11 -16.60 2.18 8.35
C ASN A 11 -15.46 1.55 7.53
N LEU A 12 -14.23 1.68 8.01
CA LEU A 12 -13.00 1.11 7.45
C LEU A 12 -13.19 -0.32 6.90
N LEU A 13 -13.98 -1.16 7.56
CA LEU A 13 -14.30 -2.51 7.08
C LEU A 13 -14.99 -2.52 5.70
N ASN A 14 -16.03 -1.70 5.52
CA ASN A 14 -16.74 -1.62 4.25
C ASN A 14 -15.83 -1.08 3.15
N TYR A 15 -14.99 -0.09 3.49
CA TYR A 15 -13.98 0.46 2.59
C TYR A 15 -13.02 -0.63 2.10
N ILE A 16 -12.46 -1.42 3.03
CA ILE A 16 -11.50 -2.49 2.72
C ILE A 16 -12.16 -3.56 1.85
N ASN A 17 -13.38 -3.99 2.21
CA ASN A 17 -14.11 -4.99 1.43
C ASN A 17 -14.34 -4.51 0.00
N ARG A 18 -14.80 -3.28 -0.17
CA ARG A 18 -15.05 -2.70 -1.50
C ARG A 18 -13.78 -2.59 -2.32
N PHE A 19 -12.68 -2.12 -1.71
CA PHE A 19 -11.40 -2.10 -2.40
C PHE A 19 -10.97 -3.50 -2.85
N LEU A 20 -11.01 -4.50 -1.98
CA LEU A 20 -10.58 -5.86 -2.32
C LEU A 20 -11.43 -6.46 -3.45
N GLU A 21 -12.73 -6.13 -3.48
CA GLU A 21 -13.64 -6.54 -4.54
C GLU A 21 -13.36 -5.81 -5.87
N GLU A 22 -13.28 -4.48 -5.84
CA GLU A 22 -13.18 -3.64 -7.04
C GLU A 22 -11.77 -3.64 -7.65
N THR A 23 -10.73 -3.83 -6.83
CA THR A 23 -9.35 -3.90 -7.31
C THR A 23 -8.88 -5.31 -7.63
N ARG A 24 -9.77 -6.30 -7.51
CA ARG A 24 -9.45 -7.70 -7.82
C ARG A 24 -8.97 -7.84 -9.27
N GLY A 25 -7.72 -8.25 -9.43
CA GLY A 25 -7.11 -8.47 -10.74
C GLY A 25 -6.57 -7.21 -11.41
N LEU A 26 -6.69 -6.05 -10.76
CA LEU A 26 -5.99 -4.84 -11.15
C LEU A 26 -4.50 -4.95 -10.81
N SER A 27 -3.67 -4.25 -11.57
CA SER A 27 -2.27 -4.03 -11.26
C SER A 27 -2.09 -3.13 -10.04
N LEU A 28 -0.87 -3.10 -9.49
CA LEU A 28 -0.52 -2.23 -8.37
C LEU A 28 -0.78 -0.75 -8.68
N PHE A 29 -0.40 -0.31 -9.89
CA PHE A 29 -0.68 1.04 -10.38
C PHE A 29 -2.18 1.38 -10.34
N GLU A 30 -3.01 0.50 -10.90
CA GLU A 30 -4.47 0.69 -10.96
C GLU A 30 -5.11 0.66 -9.57
N ALA A 31 -4.61 -0.17 -8.65
CA ALA A 31 -5.06 -0.18 -7.26
C ALA A 31 -4.69 1.14 -6.52
N PHE A 32 -3.49 1.68 -6.76
CA PHE A 32 -3.11 3.00 -6.28
C PHE A 32 -4.03 4.09 -6.86
N GLU A 33 -4.29 4.08 -8.17
CA GLU A 33 -5.22 5.02 -8.80
C GLU A 33 -6.62 4.94 -8.18
N TRP A 34 -7.12 3.73 -7.94
CA TRP A 34 -8.45 3.52 -7.34
C TRP A 34 -8.56 4.22 -6.00
N ILE A 35 -7.54 4.14 -5.14
CA ILE A 35 -7.56 4.77 -3.80
C ILE A 35 -7.73 6.28 -3.89
N PHE A 36 -7.08 6.92 -4.85
CA PHE A 36 -7.17 8.37 -5.05
C PHE A 36 -8.44 8.79 -5.79
N LYS A 37 -8.92 7.97 -6.76
CA LYS A 37 -10.10 8.28 -7.57
C LYS A 37 -11.43 7.98 -6.88
N ALA A 38 -11.54 6.88 -6.14
CA ALA A 38 -12.82 6.36 -5.65
C ALA A 38 -13.48 7.25 -4.58
N PHE A 39 -12.75 8.17 -3.98
CA PHE A 39 -13.23 8.98 -2.84
C PHE A 39 -12.79 10.43 -2.88
N GLU A 40 -12.17 10.89 -3.98
CA GLU A 40 -11.45 12.18 -3.99
C GLU A 40 -10.43 12.26 -2.83
N ASN A 41 -9.87 11.10 -2.43
CA ASN A 41 -8.99 11.01 -1.28
C ASN A 41 -7.76 11.89 -1.53
N PRO A 42 -7.43 12.78 -0.59
CA PRO A 42 -6.23 13.56 -0.71
C PRO A 42 -5.00 12.66 -0.62
N ILE A 43 -3.95 13.02 -1.34
CA ILE A 43 -2.64 12.37 -1.24
C ILE A 43 -2.12 12.57 0.18
N ILE A 44 -1.85 11.46 0.87
CA ILE A 44 -1.30 11.47 2.22
C ILE A 44 0.20 11.78 2.16
N ILE A 45 0.65 12.74 2.96
CA ILE A 45 2.07 13.06 3.11
C ILE A 45 2.63 12.39 4.37
N SER A 46 3.81 11.79 4.23
CA SER A 46 4.65 11.36 5.35
C SER A 46 5.04 12.51 6.28
N SER A 47 5.50 12.17 7.48
CA SER A 47 5.98 13.17 8.45
C SER A 47 7.24 13.91 7.95
N ASN A 48 7.95 13.36 6.96
CA ASN A 48 9.16 13.94 6.35
C ASN A 48 8.89 14.68 5.03
N ASN A 49 7.65 15.09 4.76
CA ASN A 49 7.24 15.82 3.55
C ASN A 49 7.41 15.04 2.22
N TYR A 50 7.41 13.71 2.28
CA TYR A 50 7.36 12.85 1.10
C TYR A 50 5.96 12.29 0.88
N PHE A 51 5.58 12.05 -0.37
CA PHE A 51 4.36 11.34 -0.71
C PHE A 51 4.56 10.41 -1.91
N LEU A 52 3.66 9.43 -2.03
CA LEU A 52 3.58 8.52 -3.16
C LEU A 52 2.36 8.85 -3.99
N ALA A 53 2.53 8.91 -5.31
CA ALA A 53 1.41 9.08 -6.24
C ALA A 53 1.66 8.33 -7.55
N PRO A 54 0.63 7.70 -8.15
CA PRO A 54 0.69 7.26 -9.53
C PRO A 54 0.83 8.49 -10.46
N HIS A 55 1.53 8.34 -11.58
CA HIS A 55 1.80 9.47 -12.49
C HIS A 55 0.52 10.21 -12.95
N SER A 56 -0.54 9.46 -13.21
CA SER A 56 -1.85 9.98 -13.67
C SER A 56 -2.57 10.86 -12.65
N VAL A 57 -2.38 10.65 -11.34
CA VAL A 57 -3.03 11.47 -10.30
C VAL A 57 -2.43 12.87 -10.27
N LEU A 58 -1.19 13.03 -10.72
CA LEU A 58 -0.52 14.34 -10.82
C LEU A 58 -1.02 15.17 -12.01
N GLU A 59 -1.58 14.51 -13.03
CA GLU A 59 -2.15 15.18 -14.19
C GLU A 59 -3.53 15.80 -13.88
N ASN A 60 -4.14 15.41 -12.75
CA ASN A 60 -5.42 15.95 -12.32
C ASN A 60 -5.22 17.23 -11.48
N PRO A 61 -5.64 18.42 -11.98
CA PRO A 61 -5.47 19.68 -11.25
C PRO A 61 -6.33 19.80 -10.00
N ASN A 62 -7.34 18.93 -9.84
CA ASN A 62 -8.22 18.89 -8.67
C ASN A 62 -7.72 17.95 -7.57
N THR A 63 -6.54 17.36 -7.74
CA THR A 63 -5.92 16.51 -6.72
C THR A 63 -5.59 17.34 -5.49
N HIS A 64 -6.02 16.85 -4.32
CA HIS A 64 -5.71 17.46 -3.04
C HIS A 64 -4.60 16.67 -2.34
N ILE A 65 -3.87 17.34 -1.46
CA ILE A 65 -2.82 16.81 -0.62
C ILE A 65 -3.21 17.04 0.84
N LEU A 66 -3.06 16.02 1.69
CA LEU A 66 -3.36 16.06 3.12
C LEU A 66 -2.09 16.08 3.97
N ARG A 67 -1.94 17.14 4.78
CA ARG A 67 -0.93 17.23 5.84
C ARG A 67 -1.59 17.52 7.19
N GLY A 68 -1.52 16.56 8.10
CA GLY A 68 -2.31 16.64 9.33
C GLY A 68 -3.79 16.70 8.96
N ASN A 69 -4.46 17.79 9.33
CA ASN A 69 -5.88 18.01 9.01
C ASN A 69 -6.08 19.07 7.91
N ASN A 70 -5.00 19.58 7.31
CA ASN A 70 -5.05 20.63 6.30
C ASN A 70 -4.98 20.02 4.90
N LEU A 71 -5.87 20.46 4.02
CA LEU A 71 -5.85 20.17 2.59
C LEU A 71 -5.17 21.29 1.82
N TYR A 72 -4.44 20.90 0.79
CA TYR A 72 -3.77 21.78 -0.16
C TYR A 72 -4.11 21.32 -1.57
N GLN A 73 -4.32 22.25 -2.50
CA GLN A 73 -4.46 21.86 -3.90
C GLN A 73 -3.07 21.55 -4.47
N LEU A 74 -2.93 20.48 -5.25
CA LEU A 74 -1.63 20.06 -5.79
C LEU A 74 -0.93 21.18 -6.59
N THR A 75 -1.71 22.01 -7.29
CA THR A 75 -1.24 23.14 -8.11
C THR A 75 -0.61 24.28 -7.31
N GLU A 76 -0.90 24.37 -6.01
CA GLU A 76 -0.38 25.42 -5.12
C GLU A 76 0.97 25.04 -4.49
N LEU A 77 1.42 23.81 -4.72
CA LEU A 77 2.53 23.21 -4.00
C LEU A 77 3.74 23.03 -4.91
N LYS A 78 4.93 23.22 -4.33
CA LYS A 78 6.20 22.90 -4.99
C LYS A 78 6.69 21.55 -4.49
N PHE A 79 6.96 20.66 -5.42
CA PHE A 79 7.48 19.34 -5.14
C PHE A 79 8.41 18.87 -6.24
N ASN A 80 9.38 18.05 -5.87
CA ASN A 80 10.34 17.46 -6.78
C ASN A 80 10.16 15.95 -6.80
N LYS A 81 10.23 15.36 -7.99
CA LYS A 81 10.29 13.91 -8.14
C LYS A 81 11.63 13.40 -7.59
N VAL A 82 11.57 12.39 -6.74
CA VAL A 82 12.75 11.67 -6.27
C VAL A 82 13.06 10.58 -7.28
N ASN A 83 14.25 10.62 -7.87
CA ASN A 83 14.68 9.60 -8.81
C ASN A 83 14.87 8.27 -8.08
N ASN A 84 14.01 7.31 -8.37
CA ASN A 84 14.04 5.97 -7.82
C ASN A 84 13.72 4.95 -8.91
N HIS A 85 14.76 4.35 -9.48
CA HIS A 85 14.63 3.43 -10.61
C HIS A 85 13.77 2.20 -10.31
N PHE A 86 13.77 1.72 -9.06
CA PHE A 86 12.96 0.56 -8.67
C PHE A 86 11.45 0.86 -8.75
N MET A 87 11.04 2.10 -8.52
CA MET A 87 9.62 2.46 -8.49
C MET A 87 9.07 2.82 -9.87
N GLU A 88 9.91 3.23 -10.82
CA GLU A 88 9.50 3.66 -12.16
C GLU A 88 8.67 2.61 -12.91
N HIS A 89 8.99 1.33 -12.72
CA HIS A 89 8.27 0.24 -13.37
C HIS A 89 6.87 -0.03 -12.81
N GLU A 90 6.58 0.42 -11.59
CA GLU A 90 5.23 0.32 -11.01
C GLU A 90 4.36 1.53 -11.37
N MET A 91 4.88 2.47 -12.18
CA MET A 91 4.21 3.74 -12.54
C MET A 91 3.79 4.58 -11.34
N ILE A 92 4.42 4.33 -10.18
CA ILE A 92 4.24 5.06 -8.93
C ILE A 92 5.52 5.83 -8.66
N SER A 93 5.40 7.13 -8.43
CA SER A 93 6.54 7.99 -8.15
C SER A 93 6.56 8.47 -6.70
N LEU A 94 7.77 8.63 -6.20
CA LEU A 94 8.06 9.28 -4.93
C LEU A 94 8.34 10.75 -5.17
N PHE A 95 7.72 11.61 -4.36
CA PHE A 95 7.90 13.05 -4.42
C PHE A 95 8.32 13.58 -3.06
N LYS A 96 9.14 14.62 -3.07
CA LYS A 96 9.52 15.40 -1.90
C LYS A 96 8.97 16.81 -2.05
N MET A 97 8.30 17.30 -1.02
CA MET A 97 7.89 18.70 -0.94
C MET A 97 8.98 19.51 -0.26
N ASP A 98 9.34 20.64 -0.86
CA ASP A 98 10.37 21.52 -0.32
C ASP A 98 9.81 22.37 0.81
N ASP A 99 8.66 23.01 0.57
CA ASP A 99 7.93 23.83 1.53
C ASP A 99 6.44 23.52 1.46
N ILE A 100 5.83 23.32 2.63
CA ILE A 100 4.37 23.17 2.74
C ILE A 100 3.86 24.38 3.51
N PRO A 101 2.93 25.17 2.94
CA PRO A 101 2.39 26.36 3.62
C PRO A 101 1.84 26.02 5.01
N GLU A 102 1.90 26.97 5.96
CA GLU A 102 1.43 26.73 7.33
C GLU A 102 -0.09 26.57 7.43
N LYS A 103 -0.84 27.12 6.46
CA LYS A 103 -2.29 27.02 6.38
C LYS A 103 -2.70 26.41 5.05
N GLY A 104 -3.53 25.37 5.11
CA GLY A 104 -4.18 24.78 3.95
C GLY A 104 -5.31 25.65 3.41
N SER A 105 -5.76 25.30 2.20
CA SER A 105 -6.94 25.91 1.58
C SER A 105 -8.22 25.56 2.34
N ASN A 106 -8.30 24.36 2.90
CA ASN A 106 -9.40 23.87 3.72
C ASN A 106 -8.89 22.96 4.85
N GLN A 107 -9.72 22.79 5.90
CA GLN A 107 -9.51 21.77 6.92
C GLN A 107 -10.56 20.68 6.80
N ILE A 108 -10.16 19.42 7.02
CA ILE A 108 -11.10 18.30 7.09
C ILE A 108 -11.31 17.88 8.54
N GLU A 109 -12.58 17.70 8.91
CA GLU A 109 -12.96 17.25 10.25
C GLU A 109 -12.72 15.74 10.44
N ASN A 110 -12.84 14.95 9.37
CA ASN A 110 -12.62 13.51 9.38
C ASN A 110 -11.63 13.10 8.29
N ILE A 111 -10.53 12.47 8.69
CA ILE A 111 -9.56 11.85 7.78
C ILE A 111 -10.09 10.45 7.42
N PRO A 112 -10.36 10.14 6.14
CA PRO A 112 -10.91 8.84 5.74
C PRO A 112 -9.97 7.66 6.00
N LEU A 113 -8.66 7.87 5.85
CA LEU A 113 -7.60 6.89 6.05
C LEU A 113 -6.43 7.55 6.78
N THR A 114 -6.05 7.06 7.95
CA THR A 114 -4.82 7.52 8.60
C THR A 114 -3.59 7.07 7.79
N LYS A 115 -2.42 7.66 8.08
CA LYS A 115 -1.15 7.22 7.47
C LYS A 115 -0.91 5.73 7.69
N ASN A 116 -1.19 5.25 8.90
CA ASN A 116 -1.01 3.87 9.28
C ASN A 116 -2.01 2.96 8.57
N ASP A 117 -3.27 3.40 8.42
CA ASP A 117 -4.28 2.63 7.68
C ASP A 117 -3.87 2.44 6.23
N PHE A 118 -3.47 3.54 5.58
CA PHE A 118 -2.92 3.49 4.23
C PHE A 118 -1.72 2.54 4.14
N ALA A 119 -0.79 2.61 5.10
CA ALA A 119 0.39 1.76 5.12
C ALA A 119 0.03 0.27 5.27
N ILE A 120 -0.77 -0.09 6.27
CA ILE A 120 -1.18 -1.49 6.51
C ILE A 120 -1.90 -2.02 5.27
N PHE A 121 -2.84 -1.25 4.75
CA PHE A 121 -3.66 -1.61 3.61
C PHE A 121 -2.84 -1.87 2.35
N MET A 122 -2.03 -0.90 1.94
CA MET A 122 -1.24 -1.02 0.72
C MET A 122 -0.19 -2.10 0.82
N ARG A 123 0.46 -2.24 1.97
CA ARG A 123 1.47 -3.29 2.16
C ARG A 123 0.82 -4.68 2.18
N THR A 124 -0.40 -4.82 2.71
CA THR A 124 -1.16 -6.07 2.65
C THR A 124 -1.60 -6.40 1.23
N TRP A 125 -2.05 -5.41 0.46
CA TRP A 125 -2.38 -5.59 -0.96
C TRP A 125 -1.18 -6.05 -1.79
N ILE A 126 -0.02 -5.44 -1.57
CA ILE A 126 1.25 -5.86 -2.18
C ILE A 126 1.56 -7.33 -1.85
N ALA A 127 1.33 -7.76 -0.60
CA ALA A 127 1.56 -9.15 -0.19
C ALA A 127 0.65 -10.12 -0.95
N LEU A 128 -0.64 -9.76 -1.12
CA LEU A 128 -1.61 -10.53 -1.90
C LEU A 128 -1.19 -10.65 -3.37
N GLU A 129 -0.71 -9.56 -3.98
CA GLU A 129 -0.20 -9.60 -5.35
C GLU A 129 1.05 -10.47 -5.50
N CYS A 130 1.99 -10.37 -4.56
CA CYS A 130 3.18 -11.23 -4.53
C CYS A 130 2.80 -12.70 -4.37
N LEU A 131 1.83 -13.02 -3.50
CA LEU A 131 1.31 -14.37 -3.34
C LEU A 131 0.68 -14.89 -4.64
N ALA A 132 -0.09 -14.06 -5.35
CA ALA A 132 -0.68 -14.42 -6.64
C ALA A 132 0.39 -14.65 -7.72
N TYR A 133 1.43 -13.83 -7.73
CA TYR A 133 2.59 -13.99 -8.60
C TYR A 133 3.32 -15.31 -8.32
N ASP A 134 3.67 -15.58 -7.06
CA ASP A 134 4.34 -16.81 -6.65
C ASP A 134 3.50 -18.04 -7.00
N LYS A 135 2.18 -18.01 -6.77
CA LYS A 135 1.27 -19.08 -7.18
C LYS A 135 1.40 -19.39 -8.67
N LYS A 136 1.34 -18.34 -9.51
CA LYS A 136 1.44 -18.47 -10.97
C LYS A 136 2.80 -19.02 -11.37
N LEU A 137 3.88 -18.48 -10.81
CA LEU A 137 5.24 -18.90 -11.10
C LEU A 137 5.45 -20.37 -10.70
N LEU A 138 5.14 -20.74 -9.46
CA LEU A 138 5.40 -22.06 -8.90
C LEU A 138 4.50 -23.15 -9.50
N SER A 139 3.33 -22.77 -10.02
CA SER A 139 2.46 -23.69 -10.77
C SER A 139 3.00 -24.00 -12.17
N ASN A 140 3.75 -23.08 -12.77
CA ASN A 140 4.26 -23.21 -14.13
C ASN A 140 5.74 -23.63 -14.18
N ARG A 141 6.48 -23.46 -13.08
CA ARG A 141 7.88 -23.87 -12.96
C ARG A 141 7.95 -25.32 -12.50
N TYR A 142 8.74 -26.12 -13.20
CA TYR A 142 8.92 -27.53 -12.89
C TYR A 142 10.28 -27.77 -12.25
N SER A 143 10.30 -28.68 -11.28
CA SER A 143 11.53 -29.32 -10.79
C SER A 143 11.31 -30.82 -10.90
N GLY A 144 12.22 -31.56 -11.53
CA GLY A 144 11.98 -32.95 -11.87
C GLY A 144 10.71 -33.13 -12.73
N LYS A 145 9.74 -33.91 -12.24
CA LYS A 145 8.51 -34.26 -12.97
C LYS A 145 7.27 -33.48 -12.52
N LEU A 146 7.37 -32.65 -11.49
CA LEU A 146 6.22 -31.98 -10.90
C LEU A 146 6.41 -30.45 -10.93
N PRO A 147 5.30 -29.69 -11.06
CA PRO A 147 5.30 -28.28 -10.73
C PRO A 147 5.81 -28.06 -9.31
N ILE A 148 6.59 -26.99 -9.10
CA ILE A 148 7.22 -26.70 -7.80
C ILE A 148 6.17 -26.50 -6.71
N ILE A 149 4.99 -25.96 -7.04
CA ILE A 149 3.88 -25.78 -6.08
C ILE A 149 3.37 -27.11 -5.48
N GLN A 150 3.69 -28.26 -6.09
CA GLN A 150 3.23 -29.56 -5.59
C GLN A 150 4.08 -30.12 -4.44
N TYR A 151 5.29 -29.61 -4.25
CA TYR A 151 6.20 -30.07 -3.20
C TYR A 151 5.73 -29.64 -1.82
N GLN A 152 5.81 -30.54 -0.83
CA GLN A 152 5.26 -30.33 0.51
C GLN A 152 5.85 -29.10 1.21
N MET A 153 7.16 -28.88 1.11
CA MET A 153 7.83 -27.71 1.70
C MET A 153 7.29 -26.40 1.12
N VAL A 154 7.08 -26.35 -0.20
CA VAL A 154 6.53 -25.18 -0.90
C VAL A 154 5.07 -24.95 -0.50
N LYS A 155 4.26 -26.01 -0.41
CA LYS A 155 2.87 -25.93 0.10
C LYS A 155 2.81 -25.40 1.53
N GLY A 156 3.76 -25.79 2.38
CA GLY A 156 3.89 -25.32 3.76
C GLY A 156 4.13 -23.81 3.81
N GLN A 157 5.16 -23.33 3.11
CA GLN A 157 5.50 -21.91 3.04
C GLN A 157 4.39 -21.06 2.39
N PHE A 158 3.74 -21.60 1.35
CA PHE A 158 2.62 -20.92 0.70
C PHE A 158 1.41 -20.81 1.63
N SER A 159 1.11 -21.87 2.40
CA SER A 159 0.07 -21.84 3.43
C SER A 159 0.41 -20.86 4.56
N GLU A 160 1.67 -20.81 4.97
CA GLU A 160 2.15 -19.86 5.99
C GLU A 160 1.91 -18.41 5.55
N ALA A 161 2.25 -18.06 4.31
CA ALA A 161 1.99 -16.72 3.77
C ALA A 161 0.48 -16.39 3.76
N ILE A 162 -0.38 -17.33 3.37
CA ILE A 162 -1.84 -17.16 3.42
C ILE A 162 -2.32 -16.91 4.86
N ILE A 163 -1.85 -17.71 5.81
CA ILE A 163 -2.25 -17.60 7.22
C ILE A 163 -1.80 -16.25 7.79
N LYS A 164 -0.59 -15.79 7.47
CA LYS A 164 -0.09 -14.47 7.89
C LYS A 164 -0.97 -13.35 7.33
N ILE A 165 -1.26 -13.35 6.02
CA ILE A 165 -2.13 -12.34 5.40
C ILE A 165 -3.52 -12.35 6.04
N TYR A 166 -4.11 -13.53 6.25
CA TYR A 166 -5.40 -13.67 6.92
C TYR A 166 -5.36 -13.12 8.35
N SER A 167 -4.32 -13.44 9.11
CA SER A 167 -4.11 -12.95 10.47
C SER A 167 -3.99 -11.43 10.51
N ILE A 168 -3.22 -10.83 9.60
CA ILE A 168 -3.07 -9.36 9.46
C ILE A 168 -4.44 -8.72 9.21
N ILE A 169 -5.19 -9.21 8.21
CA ILE A 169 -6.51 -8.69 7.87
C ILE A 169 -7.47 -8.84 9.05
N ASN A 170 -7.53 -10.03 9.65
CA ASN A 170 -8.42 -10.31 10.76
C ASN A 170 -8.09 -9.45 12.00
N ASN A 171 -6.82 -9.35 12.37
CA ASN A 171 -6.40 -8.54 13.52
C ASN A 171 -6.63 -7.05 13.27
N TYR A 172 -6.42 -6.56 12.05
CA TYR A 172 -6.64 -5.16 11.74
C TYR A 172 -8.14 -4.79 11.65
N ILE A 173 -8.97 -5.67 11.08
CA ILE A 173 -10.41 -5.44 10.95
C ILE A 173 -11.18 -5.70 12.25
N ASN A 174 -10.91 -6.84 12.90
CA ASN A 174 -11.66 -7.30 14.08
C ASN A 174 -10.94 -7.00 15.39
N GLY A 175 -9.72 -6.45 15.33
CA GLY A 175 -8.99 -6.00 16.50
C GLY A 175 -9.74 -4.87 17.21
N ASN A 176 -9.51 -4.74 18.51
CA ASN A 176 -10.14 -3.70 19.30
C ASN A 176 -9.52 -2.34 18.96
N THR A 177 -10.07 -1.66 17.95
CA THR A 177 -9.62 -0.35 17.42
C THR A 177 -9.68 0.79 18.45
N THR A 178 -10.36 0.58 19.58
CA THR A 178 -10.38 1.52 20.71
C THR A 178 -9.01 1.68 21.38
N LEU A 179 -8.07 0.79 21.08
CA LEU A 179 -6.65 0.92 21.41
C LEU A 179 -5.86 0.88 20.10
N GLU A 180 -5.78 2.01 19.39
CA GLU A 180 -4.66 2.31 18.47
C GLU A 180 -3.36 2.36 19.30
N ASN A 181 -2.96 1.21 19.82
CA ASN A 181 -1.73 1.08 20.56
C ASN A 181 -0.62 1.07 19.50
N LYS A 182 0.30 2.04 19.57
CA LYS A 182 1.51 2.10 18.73
C LYS A 182 2.18 0.73 18.62
N SER A 183 2.20 -0.04 19.71
CA SER A 183 2.73 -1.41 19.75
C SER A 183 1.97 -2.42 18.88
N PHE A 184 0.64 -2.29 18.75
CA PHE A 184 -0.16 -3.16 17.89
C PHE A 184 0.10 -2.87 16.41
N ASN A 185 0.18 -1.60 16.02
CA ASN A 185 0.52 -1.22 14.64
C ASN A 185 1.93 -1.68 14.25
N VAL A 186 2.90 -1.54 15.17
CA VAL A 186 4.25 -2.08 15.00
C VAL A 186 4.21 -3.60 14.81
N PHE A 187 3.44 -4.32 15.63
CA PHE A 187 3.27 -5.77 15.50
C PHE A 187 2.71 -6.16 14.12
N ILE A 188 1.63 -5.51 13.65
CA ILE A 188 1.06 -5.79 12.32
C ILE A 188 2.07 -5.54 11.20
N HIS A 189 2.83 -4.45 11.28
CA HIS A 189 3.85 -4.15 10.29
C HIS A 189 5.01 -5.13 10.28
N ASN A 190 5.36 -5.72 11.43
CA ASN A 190 6.36 -6.78 11.51
C ASN A 190 5.82 -8.10 10.94
N GLU A 191 4.54 -8.44 11.18
CA GLU A 191 3.92 -9.60 10.54
C GLU A 191 3.90 -9.46 9.01
N ILE A 192 3.67 -8.25 8.50
CA ILE A 192 3.79 -7.97 7.06
C ILE A 192 5.22 -8.17 6.58
N ASP A 193 6.24 -7.69 7.31
CA ASP A 193 7.66 -7.88 6.94
C ASP A 193 8.01 -9.38 6.83
N ASP A 194 7.60 -10.17 7.83
CA ASP A 194 7.81 -11.61 7.82
C ASP A 194 7.10 -12.29 6.65
N CYS A 195 5.86 -11.87 6.35
CA CYS A 195 5.13 -12.36 5.19
C CYS A 195 5.88 -12.05 3.88
N MET A 196 6.39 -10.83 3.71
CA MET A 196 7.19 -10.46 2.53
C MET A 196 8.47 -11.29 2.43
N ASN A 197 9.13 -11.58 3.55
CA ASN A 197 10.30 -12.45 3.61
C ASN A 197 9.96 -13.89 3.17
N THR A 198 8.80 -14.42 3.57
CA THR A 198 8.34 -15.74 3.09
C THR A 198 8.08 -15.71 1.58
N LEU A 199 7.44 -14.65 1.07
CA LEU A 199 7.12 -14.51 -0.35
C LEU A 199 8.38 -14.39 -1.24
N ILE A 200 9.36 -13.55 -0.89
CA ILE A 200 10.60 -13.45 -1.67
C ILE A 200 11.38 -14.78 -1.70
N ASN A 201 11.35 -15.54 -0.60
CA ASN A 201 12.02 -16.84 -0.51
C ASN A 201 11.31 -17.92 -1.35
N LEU A 202 9.98 -17.89 -1.44
CA LEU A 202 9.19 -18.80 -2.27
C LEU A 202 9.58 -18.70 -3.76
N THR A 203 9.89 -17.49 -4.23
CA THR A 203 10.29 -17.24 -5.62
C THR A 203 11.74 -17.68 -5.92
N GLY A 204 12.55 -17.91 -4.88
CA GLY A 204 13.98 -18.25 -4.97
C GLY A 204 14.78 -17.19 -5.74
N GLY A 205 15.79 -17.61 -6.51
CA GLY A 205 16.61 -16.69 -7.31
C GLY A 205 15.86 -15.89 -8.39
N HIS A 206 14.61 -16.22 -8.72
CA HIS A 206 13.79 -15.36 -9.58
C HIS A 206 13.23 -14.16 -8.82
N GLY A 207 13.00 -14.29 -7.52
CA GLY A 207 12.43 -13.23 -6.69
C GLY A 207 13.32 -12.01 -6.53
N VAL A 208 14.63 -12.16 -6.74
CA VAL A 208 15.60 -11.05 -6.66
C VAL A 208 15.74 -10.25 -7.96
N LEU A 209 15.06 -10.68 -9.03
CA LEU A 209 15.03 -9.93 -10.29
C LEU A 209 14.10 -8.72 -10.15
N THR A 210 14.53 -7.58 -10.71
CA THR A 210 13.87 -6.27 -10.63
C THR A 210 12.44 -6.23 -11.19
N GLU A 211 12.02 -7.24 -11.95
CA GLU A 211 10.69 -7.32 -12.56
C GLU A 211 9.71 -8.23 -11.80
N THR A 212 10.07 -8.67 -10.60
CA THR A 212 9.34 -9.71 -9.85
C THR A 212 8.87 -9.21 -8.49
N VAL A 213 8.65 -10.13 -7.54
CA VAL A 213 8.18 -9.81 -6.18
C VAL A 213 9.10 -8.84 -5.43
N SER A 214 10.42 -8.84 -5.69
CA SER A 214 11.35 -7.95 -4.98
C SER A 214 11.02 -6.47 -5.17
N ARG A 215 10.60 -6.06 -6.36
CA ARG A 215 10.25 -4.66 -6.64
C ARG A 215 8.99 -4.24 -5.89
N LYS A 216 7.98 -5.10 -5.87
CA LYS A 216 6.74 -4.86 -5.12
C LYS A 216 7.03 -4.81 -3.61
N ILE A 217 7.86 -5.74 -3.12
CA ILE A 217 8.32 -5.77 -1.73
C ILE A 217 9.14 -4.51 -1.39
N TYR A 218 9.99 -4.03 -2.29
CA TYR A 218 10.70 -2.76 -2.14
C TYR A 218 9.71 -1.59 -1.95
N LEU A 219 8.66 -1.52 -2.76
CA LEU A 219 7.62 -0.50 -2.58
C LEU A 219 6.93 -0.62 -1.21
N SER A 220 6.66 -1.84 -0.74
CA SER A 220 6.12 -2.06 0.63
C SER A 220 7.05 -1.50 1.71
N PHE A 221 8.37 -1.67 1.59
CA PHE A 221 9.33 -1.07 2.51
C PHE A 221 9.38 0.45 2.42
N VAL A 222 9.28 1.02 1.21
CA VAL A 222 9.16 2.48 1.04
C VAL A 222 7.91 2.99 1.74
N ILE A 223 6.75 2.34 1.55
CA ILE A 223 5.50 2.71 2.24
C ILE A 223 5.68 2.64 3.77
N LYS A 224 6.29 1.56 4.28
CA LYS A 224 6.58 1.44 5.73
C LYS A 224 7.39 2.64 6.22
N ASN A 225 8.52 2.92 5.58
CA ASN A 225 9.45 3.96 6.02
C ASN A 225 8.87 5.38 5.92
N LEU A 226 7.89 5.60 5.04
CA LEU A 226 7.26 6.89 4.87
C LEU A 226 6.10 7.11 5.84
N PHE A 227 5.27 6.09 6.07
CA PHE A 227 3.96 6.26 6.70
C PHE A 227 3.85 5.63 8.09
N VAL A 228 4.83 4.84 8.51
CA VAL A 228 4.89 4.23 9.84
C VAL A 228 5.92 4.98 10.67
N GLU A 229 5.46 5.63 11.74
CA GLU A 229 6.35 6.35 12.65
C GLU A 229 7.16 5.33 13.47
N SER A 230 8.45 5.19 13.12
CA SER A 230 9.44 4.56 14.01
C SER A 230 9.65 5.49 15.20
N GLU A 231 9.62 4.90 16.39
CA GLU A 231 9.65 5.54 17.72
C GLU A 231 10.13 6.99 17.84
#